data_AF-A0AAU7R7P9-F1
#
_entry.id   AF-A0AAU7R7P9-F1
#
_cell.length_a   1.000
_cell.length_b   1.000
_cell.length_c   1.000
_cell.angle_alpha   90.00
_cell.angle_beta   90.00
_cell.angle_gamma   90.00
#
_symmetry.space_group_name_H-M   'P 1'
#
loop_
_entity.id
_entity.type
_entity.pdbx_description
1 polymer ?
#
loop_
_entity_poly.entity_id
_entity_poly.type
_entity_poly.pdbx_seq_one_letter_code
_entity_poly.pdbx_strand_id
1 'polypeptide(L)' 'MTGPTPNPQIPDQADRQALNAALHATGAETGFWDDHGRPAPWPDDIDQWTPTSEPMPPEPEQSF' A
#
# COMPACT_ATOMS: atom_id res chain seq x y z
N MET A 1 -9.35 -14.99 -16.89
CA MET A 1 -8.37 -13.93 -16.60
C MET A 1 -8.99 -13.00 -15.57
N THR A 2 -8.82 -13.25 -14.28
CA THR A 2 -9.26 -12.34 -13.22
C THR A 2 -8.05 -11.49 -12.85
N GLY A 3 -7.98 -10.26 -13.38
CA GLY A 3 -7.00 -9.28 -12.92
C GLY A 3 -7.27 -8.92 -11.45
N PRO A 4 -6.26 -8.46 -10.70
CA PRO A 4 -6.47 -7.98 -9.35
C PRO A 4 -7.53 -6.87 -9.38
N THR A 5 -8.53 -7.00 -8.51
CA THR A 5 -9.50 -5.93 -8.32
C THR A 5 -8.75 -4.77 -7.66
N PRO A 6 -8.73 -3.55 -8.24
CA PRO A 6 -8.03 -2.43 -7.64
C PRO A 6 -8.58 -2.20 -6.24
N ASN A 7 -7.67 -2.12 -5.25
CA ASN A 7 -8.06 -1.85 -3.88
C ASN A 7 -8.61 -0.40 -3.83
N PRO A 8 -9.89 -0.19 -3.49
CA PRO A 8 -10.50 1.14 -3.48
C PRO A 8 -9.86 2.10 -2.46
N GLN A 9 -8.99 1.59 -1.57
CA GLN A 9 -8.26 2.38 -0.59
C GLN A 9 -6.90 2.90 -1.11
N ILE A 10 -6.42 2.44 -2.27
CA ILE A 10 -5.18 2.92 -2.87
C ILE A 10 -5.55 3.96 -3.93
N PRO A 11 -5.15 5.25 -3.77
CA PRO A 11 -5.37 6.27 -4.79
C PRO A 11 -4.61 5.93 -6.09
N ASP A 12 -5.10 6.45 -7.21
CA ASP A 12 -4.42 6.30 -8.49
C ASP A 12 -3.01 6.94 -8.46
N GLN A 13 -2.19 6.63 -9.46
CA GLN A 13 -0.83 7.19 -9.58
C GLN A 13 -0.85 8.73 -9.59
N ALA A 14 -1.76 9.37 -10.34
CA ALA A 14 -1.81 10.82 -10.41
C ALA A 14 -2.21 11.45 -9.07
N ASP A 15 -3.21 10.89 -8.38
CA ASP A 15 -3.61 11.30 -7.04
C ASP A 15 -2.47 11.12 -6.02
N ARG A 16 -1.76 9.99 -6.05
CA ARG A 16 -0.58 9.75 -5.20
C ARG A 16 0.50 10.80 -5.42
N GLN A 17 0.79 11.16 -6.67
CA GLN A 17 1.79 12.19 -6.95
C GLN A 17 1.36 13.56 -6.42
N ALA A 18 0.08 13.91 -6.52
CA ALA A 18 -0.45 15.15 -5.96
C ALA A 18 -0.35 15.18 -4.42
N LEU A 19 -0.71 14.07 -3.75
CA LEU A 19 -0.60 13.92 -2.30
C LEU A 19 0.88 14.00 -1.85
N ASN A 20 1.79 13.31 -2.54
CA ASN A 20 3.22 13.34 -2.23
C ASN A 20 3.82 14.75 -2.41
N ALA A 21 3.40 15.48 -3.46
CA ALA A 21 3.81 16.86 -3.64
C ALA A 21 3.32 17.78 -2.51
N ALA A 22 2.07 17.59 -2.05
CA ALA A 22 1.51 18.33 -0.92
C ALA A 22 2.26 18.01 0.39
N LEU A 23 2.58 16.74 0.65
CA LEU A 23 3.41 16.33 1.79
C LEU A 23 4.75 17.03 1.79
N HIS A 24 5.45 17.07 0.66
CA HIS A 24 6.75 17.73 0.55
C HIS A 24 6.66 19.26 0.67
N ALA A 25 5.58 19.87 0.19
CA ALA A 25 5.42 21.33 0.20
C ALA A 25 5.00 21.88 1.57
N THR A 26 4.07 21.20 2.26
CA THR A 26 3.41 21.74 3.45
C THR A 26 3.40 20.79 4.64
N GLY A 27 3.84 19.54 4.48
CA GLY A 27 3.68 18.49 5.49
C GLY A 27 2.24 17.96 5.58
N ALA A 28 1.40 18.21 4.57
CA ALA A 28 0.03 17.71 4.55
C ALA A 28 -0.01 16.17 4.54
N GLU A 29 -0.98 15.61 5.26
CA GLU A 29 -1.17 14.16 5.37
C GLU A 29 -1.62 13.56 4.03
N THR A 30 -0.99 12.46 3.62
CA THR A 30 -1.28 11.73 2.37
C THR A 30 -2.28 10.59 2.57
N GLY A 31 -2.58 10.24 3.82
CA GLY A 31 -3.28 9.01 4.19
C GLY A 31 -2.38 7.76 4.26
N PHE A 32 -1.10 7.89 3.92
CA PHE A 32 -0.08 6.84 4.08
C PHE A 32 0.88 7.20 5.20
N TRP A 33 1.26 6.21 6.02
CA TRP A 33 2.06 6.40 7.23
C TRP A 33 3.22 5.42 7.24
N ASP A 34 4.40 5.87 7.69
CA ASP A 34 5.53 4.96 7.92
C ASP A 34 5.39 4.18 9.24
N ASP A 35 6.31 3.24 9.48
CA ASP A 35 6.34 2.39 10.68
C ASP A 35 6.35 3.18 12.00
N HIS A 36 6.93 4.38 12.00
CA HIS A 36 6.96 5.26 13.16
C HIS A 36 5.70 6.12 13.32
N GLY A 37 4.69 5.92 12.48
CA GLY A 37 3.43 6.66 12.52
C GLY A 37 3.58 8.12 12.12
N ARG A 38 4.44 8.44 11.15
CA ARG A 38 4.51 9.78 10.54
C ARG A 38 3.93 9.75 9.13
N PRO A 39 3.37 10.88 8.64
CA PRO A 39 2.89 10.95 7.27
C PRO A 39 4.03 10.68 6.30
N ALA A 40 3.80 9.75 5.37
CA ALA A 40 4.79 9.28 4.43
C ALA A 40 4.28 9.39 3.00
N PRO A 41 5.18 9.55 2.01
CA PRO A 41 4.77 9.54 0.62
C PRO A 41 4.27 8.14 0.24
N TRP A 42 3.23 8.08 -0.58
CA TRP A 42 2.79 6.84 -1.21
C TRP A 42 3.91 6.26 -2.08
N PRO A 43 4.19 4.95 -2.03
CA PRO A 43 5.14 4.31 -2.92
C PRO A 43 4.64 4.33 -4.38
N ASP A 44 5.54 4.50 -5.33
CA ASP A 44 5.22 4.37 -6.76
C ASP A 44 4.86 2.91 -7.13
N ASP A 45 5.46 1.92 -6.49
CA ASP A 45 5.25 0.49 -6.80
C ASP A 45 4.05 -0.15 -6.06
N ILE A 46 3.26 0.61 -5.31
CA ILE A 46 2.19 0.04 -4.47
C ILE A 46 1.04 -0.59 -5.28
N ASP A 47 0.86 -0.24 -6.56
CA ASP A 47 -0.10 -0.93 -7.44
C ASP A 47 0.31 -2.37 -7.73
N GLN A 48 1.57 -2.73 -7.49
CA GLN A 48 2.05 -4.11 -7.56
C GLN A 48 1.74 -4.89 -6.28
N TRP A 49 1.36 -4.20 -5.20
CA TRP A 49 0.95 -4.85 -3.97
C TRP A 49 -0.43 -5.48 -4.16
N THR A 50 -0.44 -6.81 -4.22
CA THR A 50 -1.69 -7.58 -4.22
C THR A 50 -1.95 -8.05 -2.78
N PRO A 51 -3.16 -7.80 -2.22
CA PRO A 51 -3.52 -8.43 -0.96
C PRO A 51 -3.49 -9.94 -1.19
N THR A 52 -2.64 -10.65 -0.45
CA THR A 52 -2.68 -12.11 -0.39
C THR A 52 -4.03 -12.50 0.19
N SER A 53 -5.01 -12.73 -0.67
CA SER A 53 -6.38 -13.10 -0.29
C SER A 53 -6.49 -14.57 0.11
N GLU A 54 -5.38 -15.31 0.08
CA GLU A 54 -5.33 -16.68 0.54
C GLU A 54 -4.78 -16.69 1.97
N PRO A 55 -5.56 -17.15 2.98
CA PRO A 55 -4.95 -17.50 4.26
C PRO A 55 -3.87 -18.52 3.95
N MET A 56 -2.62 -18.17 4.23
CA MET A 56 -1.52 -19.12 4.14
C MET A 56 -1.94 -20.33 4.98
N PRO A 57 -2.13 -21.52 4.38
CA PRO A 57 -2.43 -22.70 5.18
C PRO A 57 -1.30 -22.80 6.23
N PRO A 58 -1.63 -23.06 7.51
CA PRO A 58 -0.58 -23.23 8.51
C PRO A 58 0.43 -24.24 7.95
N GLU A 59 1.70 -23.86 7.88
CA GLU A 59 2.75 -24.78 7.46
C GLU A 59 2.58 -26.06 8.28
N PRO A 60 2.47 -27.24 7.65
CA PRO A 60 2.41 -28.48 8.41
C PRO A 60 3.69 -28.52 9.25
N GLU A 61 3.52 -28.46 10.57
CA GLU A 61 4.60 -28.60 11.53
C GLU A 61 5.45 -29.79 11.09
N GLN A 62 6.67 -29.50 10.64
CA GLN A 62 7.63 -30.54 10.28
C GLN A 62 7.80 -31.40 11.53
N SER A 63 7.14 -32.57 11.53
CA SER A 63 7.24 -33.54 12.59
C SER A 63 8.69 -34.03 12.62
N PHE A 64 9.38 -33.71 13.72
CA PHE A 64 10.72 -34.18 14.05
C PHE A 64 10.73 -35.69 14.34
#